data_AF-A0A2K9ECN6-F1
#
_entry.id   AF-A0A2K9ECN6-F1
#
_cell.length_a   1.000
_cell.length_b   1.000
_cell.length_c   1.000
_cell.angle_alpha   90.00
_cell.angle_beta   90.00
_cell.angle_gamma   90.00
#
_symmetry.space_group_name_H-M   'P 1'
#
loop_
_entity.id
_entity.type
_entity.pdbx_description
1 polymer ?
#
loop_
_entity_poly.entity_id
_entity_poly.type
_entity_poly.pdbx_seq_one_letter_code
_entity_poly.pdbx_strand_id
1 'polypeptide(L)'
;MTPTKIPVYLWFLLAAVLFIQASWIFLDASKRGENKWLWGIFGLLNTPGNLIIYLIVTRLIQKHQPCKACGKNIRRNYLYCPYCGERHKND
;
A
#
# COMPACT_ATOMS: atom_id res chain seq x y z
N MET A 1 -22.50 5.19 -35.61
CA MET A 1 -21.57 4.56 -34.65
C MET A 1 -20.86 3.42 -35.35
N THR A 2 -19.61 3.59 -35.77
CA THR A 2 -18.77 2.44 -36.16
C THR A 2 -18.32 1.74 -34.88
N PRO A 3 -18.46 0.41 -34.77
CA PRO A 3 -17.86 -0.31 -33.65
C PRO A 3 -16.35 -0.12 -33.77
N THR A 4 -15.77 0.68 -32.88
CA THR A 4 -14.33 0.83 -32.76
C THR A 4 -13.77 -0.56 -32.50
N LYS A 5 -13.12 -1.15 -33.50
CA LYS A 5 -12.37 -2.39 -33.33
C LYS A 5 -11.21 -2.07 -32.41
N ILE A 6 -11.43 -2.18 -31.10
CA ILE A 6 -10.38 -2.05 -30.09
C ILE A 6 -9.37 -3.13 -30.45
N PRO A 7 -8.15 -2.75 -30.84
CA PRO A 7 -7.21 -3.71 -31.35
C PRO A 7 -6.76 -4.62 -30.21
N VAL A 8 -6.63 -5.92 -30.49
CA VAL A 8 -6.42 -6.95 -29.45
C VAL A 8 -5.17 -6.70 -28.61
N TYR A 9 -4.14 -6.06 -29.16
CA TYR A 9 -2.93 -5.66 -28.43
C TYR A 9 -3.21 -4.75 -27.23
N LEU A 10 -4.27 -3.94 -27.29
CA LEU A 10 -4.63 -2.99 -26.24
C LEU A 10 -5.11 -3.71 -24.97
N TRP A 11 -5.78 -4.85 -25.13
CA TRP A 11 -6.18 -5.73 -24.02
C TRP A 11 -4.97 -6.42 -23.38
N PHE A 12 -4.01 -6.87 -24.18
CA PHE A 12 -2.76 -7.44 -23.67
C PHE A 12 -1.93 -6.40 -22.91
N LEU A 13 -1.86 -5.16 -23.42
CA LEU A 13 -1.21 -4.05 -22.70
C LEU A 13 -1.90 -3.74 -21.39
N LEU A 14 -3.23 -3.66 -21.37
CA LEU A 14 -4.00 -3.41 -20.15
C LEU A 14 -3.75 -4.51 -19.10
N ALA A 15 -3.80 -5.78 -19.51
CA ALA A 15 -3.50 -6.91 -18.64
C ALA A 15 -2.06 -6.84 -18.10
N ALA A 16 -1.07 -6.57 -18.96
CA ALA A 16 0.32 -6.42 -18.54
C ALA A 16 0.49 -5.30 -17.51
N VAL A 17 -0.13 -4.13 -17.73
CA VAL A 17 -0.09 -3.01 -16.79
C VAL A 17 -0.74 -3.40 -15.45
N LEU A 18 -1.90 -4.06 -15.47
CA LEU A 18 -2.57 -4.57 -14.26
C LEU A 18 -1.68 -5.54 -13.48
N PHE A 19 -1.02 -6.48 -14.15
CA PHE A 19 -0.13 -7.43 -13.48
C PHE A 19 1.12 -6.77 -12.91
N ILE A 20 1.73 -5.83 -13.66
CA ILE A 20 2.89 -5.08 -13.19
C ILE A 20 2.53 -4.25 -11.95
N GLN A 21 1.39 -3.55 -11.97
CA GLN A 21 0.96 -2.75 -10.83
C GLN A 21 0.65 -3.60 -9.60
N ALA A 22 -0.04 -4.73 -9.77
CA ALA A 22 -0.41 -5.61 -8.68
C ALA A 22 0.83 -6.26 -8.06
N SER A 23 1.79 -6.66 -8.91
CA SER A 23 3.10 -7.18 -8.48
C SER A 23 3.88 -6.14 -7.69
N TRP A 24 3.87 -4.88 -8.14
CA TRP A 24 4.54 -3.79 -7.42
C TRP A 24 3.89 -3.50 -6.06
N ILE A 25 2.56 -3.44 -5.98
CA ILE A 25 1.81 -3.29 -4.73
C ILE A 25 2.09 -4.45 -3.77
N PHE A 26 2.12 -5.68 -4.28
CA PHE A 26 2.43 -6.88 -3.48
C PHE A 26 3.82 -6.80 -2.86
N LEU A 27 4.83 -6.40 -3.65
CA LEU A 27 6.20 -6.22 -3.17
C LEU A 27 6.34 -5.04 -2.19
N ASP A 28 5.63 -3.94 -2.41
CA ASP A 28 5.64 -2.79 -1.49
C ASP A 28 4.95 -3.11 -0.16
N ALA A 29 3.77 -3.76 -0.20
CA ALA A 29 3.10 -4.26 0.99
C ALA A 29 3.95 -5.30 1.74
N SER A 30 4.72 -6.12 1.00
CA SER A 30 5.66 -7.09 1.55
C SER A 30 6.71 -6.45 2.44
N LYS A 31 7.27 -5.32 2.00
CA LYS A 31 8.28 -4.57 2.74
C LYS A 31 7.71 -3.85 3.95
N ARG A 32 6.42 -3.50 3.93
CA ARG A 32 5.75 -2.79 5.03
C ARG A 32 5.19 -3.71 6.13
N GLY A 33 5.26 -5.03 5.93
CA GLY A 33 4.72 -6.00 6.89
C GLY A 33 3.19 -6.02 6.94
N GLU A 34 2.51 -5.49 5.92
CA GLU A 34 1.05 -5.56 5.80
C GLU A 34 0.61 -6.80 5.00
N ASN A 35 -0.69 -7.09 5.01
CA ASN A 35 -1.29 -8.23 4.31
C ASN A 35 -1.15 -8.11 2.79
N LYS A 36 -0.02 -8.62 2.27
CA LYS A 36 0.42 -8.56 0.87
C LYS A 36 -0.63 -9.09 -0.10
N TRP A 37 -1.26 -10.21 0.25
CA TRP A 37 -2.30 -10.85 -0.55
C TRP A 37 -3.55 -9.99 -0.71
N LEU A 38 -3.97 -9.34 0.37
CA LEU A 38 -5.15 -8.48 0.35
C LEU A 38 -4.91 -7.27 -0.56
N TRP A 39 -3.76 -6.61 -0.43
CA TRP A 39 -3.39 -5.47 -1.26
C TRP A 39 -3.13 -5.83 -2.74
N GLY A 40 -2.54 -7.00 -3.01
CA GLY A 40 -2.30 -7.48 -4.38
C GLY A 40 -3.60 -7.76 -5.15
N ILE A 41 -4.57 -8.44 -4.51
CA ILE A 41 -5.90 -8.69 -5.11
C ILE A 41 -6.65 -7.36 -5.30
N PHE A 42 -6.57 -6.45 -4.32
CA PHE A 42 -7.16 -5.12 -4.44
C PHE A 42 -6.57 -4.33 -5.62
N GLY A 43 -5.25 -4.42 -5.83
CA GLY A 43 -4.56 -3.81 -6.95
C GLY A 43 -5.06 -4.30 -8.32
N LEU A 44 -5.61 -5.51 -8.42
CA LEU A 44 -6.04 -6.11 -9.69
C LEU A 44 -7.47 -5.71 -10.12
N LEU A 45 -8.27 -5.19 -9.18
CA LEU A 45 -9.70 -4.89 -9.41
C LEU A 45 -9.95 -3.61 -10.22
N ASN A 46 -9.09 -2.60 -10.08
CA ASN A 46 -9.33 -1.32 -10.74
C ASN A 46 -8.06 -0.46 -10.84
N THR A 47 -7.67 -0.12 -12.07
CA THR A 47 -6.62 0.84 -12.37
C THR A 47 -7.23 2.13 -12.91
N PRO A 48 -6.87 3.34 -12.43
CA PRO A 48 -5.90 3.69 -11.39
C PRO A 48 -6.49 3.85 -9.97
N GLY A 49 -7.81 3.72 -9.80
CA GLY A 49 -8.50 4.02 -8.54
C GLY A 49 -7.98 3.25 -7.33
N ASN A 50 -7.75 1.94 -7.45
CA ASN A 50 -7.27 1.14 -6.32
C ASN A 50 -5.83 1.44 -5.93
N LEU A 51 -5.00 1.92 -6.87
CA LEU A 51 -3.65 2.41 -6.57
C LEU A 51 -3.70 3.65 -5.68
N ILE A 52 -4.64 4.58 -5.96
CA ILE A 52 -4.81 5.79 -5.16
C ILE A 52 -5.27 5.44 -3.74
N ILE A 53 -6.28 4.57 -3.62
CA ILE A 53 -6.77 4.09 -2.32
C ILE A 53 -5.65 3.43 -1.53
N TYR A 54 -4.87 2.55 -2.17
CA TYR A 54 -3.68 1.94 -1.56
C TYR A 54 -2.72 3.00 -1.03
N LEU A 55 -2.29 3.95 -1.87
CA LEU A 55 -1.34 4.97 -1.46
C LEU A 55 -1.87 5.86 -0.32
N ILE A 56 -3.15 6.21 -0.32
CA ILE A 56 -3.75 7.00 0.76
C ILE A 56 -3.75 6.22 2.07
N VAL A 57 -4.25 4.98 2.06
CA VAL A 57 -4.32 4.16 3.28
C VAL A 57 -2.92 3.88 3.82
N THR A 58 -2.01 3.47 2.94
CA THR A 58 -0.67 3.05 3.36
C THR A 58 0.25 4.21 3.71
N ARG A 59 0.08 5.41 3.13
CA ARG A 59 0.94 6.58 3.41
C ARG A 59 0.33 7.62 4.35
N LEU A 60 -0.97 7.90 4.25
CA LEU A 60 -1.61 8.92 5.07
C LEU A 60 -2.23 8.35 6.36
N ILE A 61 -2.78 7.15 6.33
CA ILE A 61 -3.53 6.59 7.48
C ILE A 61 -2.61 5.85 8.45
N GLN A 62 -1.41 5.41 8.06
CA GLN A 62 -0.45 4.82 8.99
C GLN A 62 -0.08 5.84 10.09
N LYS A 63 -0.80 5.77 11.22
CA LYS A 63 -0.68 6.70 12.33
C LYS A 63 0.69 6.53 12.99
N HIS A 64 1.52 7.55 12.80
CA HIS A 64 2.69 7.76 13.65
C HIS A 64 2.20 8.35 14.98
N GLN A 65 2.67 7.79 16.09
CA GLN A 65 2.46 8.38 17.41
C GLN A 65 3.80 8.86 17.96
N PRO A 66 3.85 10.07 18.54
CA PRO A 66 5.03 10.53 19.22
C PRO A 66 5.25 9.69 20.47
N CYS A 67 6.47 9.19 20.66
CA CYS A 67 6.84 8.53 21.90
C CYS A 67 6.71 9.52 23.07
N LYS A 68 5.99 9.15 24.14
CA LYS A 68 5.77 10.01 25.32
C LYS A 68 7.07 10.35 26.08
N ALA A 69 8.12 9.53 25.95
CA ALA A 69 9.39 9.74 26.64
C ALA A 69 10.39 10.62 25.86
N CYS A 70 10.52 10.42 24.54
CA CYS A 70 11.53 11.12 23.74
C CYS A 70 10.95 12.08 22.68
N GLY A 71 9.63 12.09 22.48
CA GLY A 71 8.96 12.96 21.52
C GLY A 71 9.11 12.58 20.04
N LYS A 72 9.85 11.51 19.71
CA LYS A 72 10.04 11.08 18.31
C LYS A 72 8.80 10.38 17.76
N ASN A 73 8.42 10.72 16.53
CA ASN A 73 7.33 10.06 15.80
C ASN A 73 7.73 8.63 15.40
N ILE A 74 7.14 7.65 16.07
CA ILE A 74 7.35 6.22 15.80
C ILE A 74 6.04 5.59 15.32
N ARG A 75 6.11 4.45 14.62
CA ARG A 75 4.88 3.78 14.18
C ARG A 75 4.14 3.25 15.41
N ARG A 76 2.81 3.35 15.43
CA ARG A 76 1.97 2.87 16.55
C ARG A 76 2.16 1.39 16.87
N ASN A 77 2.62 0.58 15.91
CA ASN A 77 2.82 -0.86 16.09
C ASN A 77 4.20 -1.25 16.69
N TYR A 78 5.05 -0.29 17.07
CA TYR A 78 6.26 -0.60 17.83
C TYR A 78 5.89 -0.88 19.29
N LEU A 79 6.38 -1.98 19.87
CA LEU A 79 6.27 -2.24 21.32
C LEU A 79 7.28 -1.43 22.14
N TYR A 80 8.46 -1.19 21.56
CA TYR A 80 9.56 -0.45 22.18
C TYR A 80 10.07 0.62 21.20
N CYS A 81 10.39 1.79 21.72
CA CYS A 81 10.94 2.88 20.92
C CYS A 81 12.39 2.56 20.53
N PRO A 82 12.76 2.56 19.23
CA PRO A 82 14.12 2.24 18.78
C PRO A 82 15.17 3.28 19.17
N TYR A 83 14.76 4.46 19.68
CA TYR A 83 15.68 5.54 20.07
C TYR A 83 15.94 5.61 21.57
N CYS A 84 14.91 5.39 22.40
CA CYS A 84 15.03 5.50 23.86
C CYS A 84 14.81 4.18 24.60
N GLY A 85 14.36 3.12 23.92
CA GLY A 85 14.07 1.82 24.55
C GLY A 85 12.77 1.77 25.36
N GLU A 86 12.10 2.91 25.57
CA GLU A 86 10.86 2.97 26.35
C GLU A 86 9.72 2.19 25.67
N ARG A 87 8.87 1.53 26.47
CA ARG A 87 7.70 0.81 25.97
C ARG A 87 6.67 1.79 25.39
N HIS A 88 6.25 1.55 24.16
CA HIS A 88 5.19 2.33 23.54
C HIS A 88 3.83 1.87 24.10
N LYS A 89 3.28 2.62 25.06
CA LYS A 89 1.91 2.42 25.54
C LYS A 89 0.92 2.87 24.46
N ASN A 90 0.34 1.90 23.76
CA ASN A 90 -0.84 2.11 22.91
C ASN A 90 -2.07 2.26 23.81
N ASP A 91 -2.31 3.47 24.29
CA ASP A 91 -3.59 3.83 24.92
C ASP A 91 -4.68 4.03 23.84
#